data_AF-A0A8T3V9P9-F1
#
_entry.id   AF-A0A8T3V9P9-F1
#
_cell.length_a   1.000
_cell.length_b   1.000
_cell.length_c   1.000
_cell.angle_alpha   90.00
_cell.angle_beta   90.00
_cell.angle_gamma   90.00
#
_symmetry.space_group_name_H-M   'P 1'
#
loop_
_entity.id
_entity.type
_entity.pdbx_description
1 polymer ?
#
loop_
_entity_poly.entity_id
_entity_poly.type
_entity_poly.pdbx_seq_one_letter_code
_entity_poly.pdbx_strand_id
1 'polypeptide(L)'
;MDTTIKVTSIHIVAALVAAIISTALTVGWVGFKNDIFAGFVALIILYFVGQFSQKMAGDEISGFSQWLWDGIAPFFFTWVISYTIFVMYL
;
A
#
# COMPACT_ATOMS: atom_id res chain seq x y z
N MET A 1 -16.31 14.44 -0.14
CA MET A 1 -15.69 13.55 -1.16
C MET A 1 -16.32 12.19 -0.96
N ASP A 2 -16.68 11.52 -2.05
CA ASP A 2 -17.24 10.17 -2.02
C ASP A 2 -16.31 9.19 -1.26
N THR A 3 -16.90 8.29 -0.44
CA THR A 3 -16.14 7.42 0.47
C THR A 3 -15.24 6.47 -0.30
N THR A 4 -15.67 5.95 -1.45
CA THR A 4 -14.82 5.11 -2.33
C THR A 4 -13.61 5.90 -2.83
N ILE A 5 -13.81 7.14 -3.31
CA ILE A 5 -12.70 8.00 -3.74
C ILE A 5 -11.71 8.26 -2.59
N LYS A 6 -12.24 8.52 -1.38
CA LYS A 6 -11.42 8.77 -0.19
C LYS A 6 -10.56 7.56 0.19
N VAL A 7 -11.16 6.39 0.30
CA VAL A 7 -10.47 5.14 0.67
C VAL A 7 -9.44 4.78 -0.38
N THR A 8 -9.81 4.84 -1.67
CA THR A 8 -8.91 4.58 -2.79
C THR A 8 -7.70 5.50 -2.78
N SER A 9 -7.93 6.81 -2.58
CA SER A 9 -6.84 7.80 -2.55
C SER A 9 -5.85 7.54 -1.41
N ILE A 10 -6.36 7.18 -0.22
CA ILE A 10 -5.51 6.85 0.94
C ILE A 10 -4.65 5.62 0.63
N HIS A 11 -5.22 4.58 0.03
CA HIS A 11 -4.50 3.35 -0.31
C HIS A 11 -3.46 3.57 -1.41
N ILE A 12 -3.75 4.39 -2.42
CA ILE A 12 -2.77 4.76 -3.46
C ILE A 12 -1.57 5.49 -2.85
N VAL A 13 -1.81 6.50 -1.99
CA VAL A 13 -0.71 7.24 -1.35
C VAL A 13 0.10 6.30 -0.46
N ALA A 14 -0.54 5.45 0.33
CA ALA A 14 0.16 4.50 1.18
C ALA A 14 0.96 3.46 0.37
N ALA A 15 0.46 3.04 -0.80
CA ALA A 15 1.17 2.13 -1.70
C ALA A 15 2.45 2.74 -2.27
N LEU A 16 2.44 4.05 -2.57
CA LEU A 16 3.66 4.76 -3.00
C LEU A 16 4.70 4.81 -1.87
N VAL A 17 4.27 5.09 -0.64
CA VAL A 17 5.16 5.05 0.53
C VAL A 17 5.70 3.64 0.74
N ALA A 18 4.85 2.61 0.65
CA ALA A 18 5.25 1.22 0.75
C ALA A 18 6.26 0.84 -0.35
N ALA A 19 6.07 1.30 -1.58
CA ALA A 19 6.97 1.03 -2.70
C ALA A 19 8.37 1.61 -2.43
N ILE A 20 8.47 2.83 -1.92
CA ILE A 20 9.75 3.46 -1.55
C ILE A 20 10.45 2.65 -0.45
N ILE A 21 9.71 2.22 0.58
CA ILE A 21 10.27 1.42 1.68
C ILE A 21 10.75 0.05 1.18
N SER A 22 9.94 -0.62 0.35
CA SER A 22 10.32 -1.87 -0.31
C SER A 22 11.59 -1.69 -1.13
N THR A 23 11.68 -0.65 -1.96
CA THR A 23 12.88 -0.34 -2.73
C THR A 23 14.08 -0.12 -1.83
N ALA A 24 13.96 0.68 -0.78
CA ALA A 24 15.05 0.94 0.17
C ALA A 24 15.65 -0.36 0.75
N LEU A 25 14.80 -1.35 1.02
CA LEU A 25 15.20 -2.68 1.53
C LEU A 25 15.79 -3.59 0.44
N THR A 26 15.36 -3.46 -0.82
CA THR A 26 15.89 -4.24 -1.95
C THR A 26 17.25 -3.72 -2.40
N VAL A 27 17.41 -2.40 -2.51
CA VAL A 27 18.64 -1.78 -3.02
C VAL A 27 19.66 -1.51 -1.91
N GLY A 28 19.23 -1.51 -0.65
CA GLY A 28 20.11 -1.44 0.52
C GLY A 28 20.38 -0.02 1.02
N TRP A 29 19.48 0.93 0.78
CA TRP A 29 19.60 2.32 1.26
C TRP A 29 19.71 2.45 2.78
N VAL A 30 19.19 1.46 3.51
CA VAL A 30 19.22 1.41 4.97
C VAL A 30 20.43 0.64 5.54
N GLY A 31 21.45 0.38 4.72
CA GLY A 31 22.69 -0.28 5.13
C GLY A 31 22.65 -1.82 5.10
N PHE A 32 21.51 -2.42 4.74
CA PHE A 32 21.37 -3.86 4.51
C PHE A 32 20.32 -4.14 3.43
N LYS A 33 20.42 -5.29 2.76
CA LYS A 33 19.46 -5.77 1.76
C LYS A 33 18.61 -6.91 2.31
N ASN A 34 17.30 -6.88 2.06
CA ASN A 34 16.40 -7.98 2.41
C ASN A 34 15.15 -8.01 1.51
N ASP A 35 15.21 -8.78 0.44
CA ASP A 35 14.13 -8.87 -0.57
C ASP A 35 12.85 -9.51 -0.01
N ILE A 36 12.98 -10.44 0.93
CA ILE A 36 11.83 -11.06 1.59
C ILE A 36 11.08 -10.00 2.39
N PHE A 37 11.80 -9.24 3.21
CA PHE A 37 11.20 -8.19 4.03
C PHE A 37 10.67 -7.01 3.17
N ALA A 38 11.32 -6.72 2.04
CA ALA A 38 10.83 -5.74 1.07
C ALA A 38 9.43 -6.09 0.53
N GLY A 39 9.11 -7.37 0.35
CA GLY A 39 7.77 -7.82 0.00
C GLY A 39 6.78 -7.74 1.18
N PHE A 40 7.18 -8.22 2.37
CA PHE A 40 6.29 -8.30 3.53
C PHE A 40 5.89 -6.93 4.11
N VAL A 41 6.77 -5.92 4.03
CA VAL A 41 6.49 -4.60 4.60
C VAL A 41 5.27 -3.94 3.96
N ALA A 42 5.03 -4.17 2.67
CA ALA A 42 3.87 -3.64 1.96
C ALA A 42 2.55 -4.22 2.49
N LEU A 43 2.54 -5.52 2.84
CA LEU A 43 1.37 -6.18 3.46
C LEU A 43 1.07 -5.62 4.85
N ILE A 44 2.12 -5.34 5.64
CA ILE A 44 1.99 -4.72 6.96
C ILE A 44 1.38 -3.32 6.82
N ILE A 45 1.87 -2.51 5.89
CA ILE A 45 1.35 -1.17 5.63
C ILE A 45 -0.12 -1.25 5.18
N LEU A 46 -0.45 -2.13 4.23
CA LEU A 46 -1.81 -2.34 3.76
C LEU A 46 -2.77 -2.65 4.92
N TYR A 47 -2.37 -3.54 5.84
CA TYR A 47 -3.17 -3.87 7.01
C TYR A 47 -3.49 -2.63 7.87
N PHE A 48 -2.48 -1.85 8.24
CA PHE A 48 -2.69 -0.65 9.06
C PHE A 48 -3.50 0.43 8.36
N VAL A 49 -3.31 0.61 7.04
CA VAL A 49 -4.07 1.55 6.23
C VAL A 49 -5.54 1.12 6.12
N GLY A 50 -5.80 -0.18 6.01
CA GLY A 50 -7.14 -0.73 6.05
C GLY A 50 -7.85 -0.45 7.38
N GLN A 51 -7.18 -0.70 8.51
CA GLN A 51 -7.70 -0.38 9.85
C GLN A 51 -7.96 1.11 10.02
N PHE A 52 -7.05 1.97 9.55
CA PHE A 52 -7.21 3.42 9.58
C PHE A 52 -8.41 3.88 8.76
N SER A 53 -8.58 3.32 7.56
CA SER A 53 -9.68 3.65 6.65
C SER A 53 -11.04 3.23 7.22
N GLN A 54 -11.13 2.05 7.85
CA GLN A 54 -12.34 1.60 8.56
C GLN A 54 -12.70 2.57 9.69
N LYS A 55 -11.73 3.00 10.50
CA LYS A 55 -11.95 3.97 11.58
C LYS A 55 -12.43 5.33 11.05
N MET A 56 -11.97 5.75 9.87
CA MET A 56 -12.35 7.03 9.27
C MET A 56 -13.71 7.03 8.58
N ALA A 57 -14.11 5.90 8.00
CA ALA A 57 -15.34 5.78 7.22
C ALA A 57 -16.52 5.21 8.02
N GLY A 58 -16.27 4.64 9.21
CA GLY A 58 -17.32 4.05 10.03
C GLY A 58 -17.99 2.86 9.34
N ASP A 59 -19.32 2.73 9.51
CA ASP A 59 -20.12 1.65 8.91
C ASP A 59 -20.39 1.82 7.40
N GLU A 60 -19.89 2.90 6.77
CA GLU A 60 -20.10 3.17 5.34
C GLU A 60 -19.30 2.24 4.42
N ILE A 61 -18.28 1.54 4.93
CA ILE A 61 -17.55 0.51 4.18
C ILE A 61 -18.26 -0.83 4.38
N SER A 62 -19.16 -1.15 3.46
CA SER A 62 -19.99 -2.34 3.51
C SER A 62 -19.25 -3.58 2.96
N GLY A 63 -18.49 -4.23 3.85
CA GLY A 63 -18.01 -5.61 3.65
C GLY A 63 -16.75 -5.78 2.80
N PHE A 64 -16.34 -7.05 2.67
CA PHE A 64 -15.05 -7.44 2.07
C PHE A 64 -14.90 -7.02 0.61
N SER A 65 -15.98 -7.07 -0.19
CA SER A 65 -15.93 -6.69 -1.61
C SER A 65 -15.50 -5.23 -1.77
N GLN A 66 -16.09 -4.33 -0.99
CA GLN A 66 -15.74 -2.92 -1.05
C GLN A 66 -14.29 -2.69 -0.58
N TRP A 67 -13.83 -3.40 0.45
CA TRP A 67 -12.43 -3.30 0.88
C TRP A 67 -11.44 -3.86 -0.16
N LEU A 68 -11.81 -4.94 -0.85
CA LEU A 68 -11.01 -5.52 -1.93
C LEU A 68 -10.86 -4.53 -3.09
N TRP A 69 -11.95 -3.91 -3.54
CA TRP A 69 -11.97 -3.06 -4.73
C TRP A 69 -11.53 -1.62 -4.46
N ASP A 70 -11.87 -1.05 -3.30
CA ASP A 70 -11.54 0.34 -2.97
C ASP A 70 -10.22 0.46 -2.21
N GLY A 71 -9.71 -0.65 -1.65
CA GLY A 71 -8.52 -0.66 -0.78
C GLY A 71 -7.39 -1.56 -1.31
N ILE A 72 -7.60 -2.88 -1.25
CA ILE A 72 -6.54 -3.86 -1.57
C ILE A 72 -6.07 -3.72 -3.01
N ALA A 73 -6.98 -3.76 -3.98
CA ALA A 73 -6.62 -3.77 -5.39
C ALA A 73 -5.89 -2.48 -5.79
N PRO A 74 -6.39 -1.26 -5.46
CA PRO A 74 -5.68 -0.02 -5.72
C PRO A 74 -4.29 -0.01 -5.08
N PHE A 75 -4.19 -0.43 -3.80
CA PHE A 75 -2.89 -0.50 -3.12
C PHE A 75 -1.93 -1.44 -3.84
N PHE A 76 -2.37 -2.67 -4.13
CA PHE A 76 -1.51 -3.71 -4.69
C PHE A 76 -0.99 -3.33 -6.07
N PHE A 77 -1.86 -2.86 -6.97
CA PHE A 77 -1.42 -2.48 -8.32
C PHE A 77 -0.50 -1.26 -8.30
N THR A 78 -0.82 -0.22 -7.53
CA THR A 78 0.07 0.93 -7.37
C THR A 78 1.41 0.51 -6.79
N TRP A 79 1.41 -0.30 -5.73
CA TRP A 79 2.63 -0.76 -5.08
C TRP A 79 3.50 -1.58 -6.04
N VAL A 80 2.96 -2.60 -6.71
CA VAL A 80 3.73 -3.46 -7.63
C VAL A 80 4.35 -2.64 -8.76
N ILE A 81 3.57 -1.76 -9.40
CA ILE A 81 4.05 -0.92 -10.50
C ILE A 81 5.16 0.02 -10.01
N SER A 82 4.89 0.78 -8.95
CA SER A 82 5.85 1.75 -8.43
C SER A 82 7.10 1.09 -7.89
N TYR A 83 6.98 0.01 -7.11
CA TYR A 83 8.11 -0.76 -6.59
C TYR A 83 8.99 -1.30 -7.72
N THR A 84 8.39 -1.86 -8.77
CA THR A 84 9.13 -2.37 -9.94
C THR A 84 9.92 -1.26 -10.62
N ILE A 85 9.27 -0.12 -10.89
CA ILE A 85 9.94 1.05 -11.49
C ILE A 85 11.07 1.54 -10.58
N PHE A 86 10.81 1.69 -9.28
CA PHE A 86 11.80 2.20 -8.34
C PHE A 86 13.01 1.27 -8.23
N VAL A 87 12.83 -0.05 -8.12
CA VAL A 87 13.95 -1.00 -8.08
C VAL A 87 14.74 -1.04 -9.39
N MET A 88 14.09 -0.81 -10.53
CA MET A 88 14.77 -0.80 -11.84
C MET A 88 15.62 0.46 -12.08
N TYR A 89 15.25 1.60 -11.49
CA TYR A 89 15.83 2.90 -11.84
C TYR A 89 16.48 3.67 -10.69
N LEU A 90 16.33 3.24 -9.44
CA LEU A 90 16.92 3.88 -8.25
C LEU A 90 17.92 2.94 -7.55
#